data_AF-A0A2R5GDE0-F1
#
_entry.id   AF-A0A2R5GDE0-F1
#
_cell.length_a   1.000
_cell.length_b   1.000
_cell.length_c   1.000
_cell.angle_alpha   90.00
_cell.angle_beta   90.00
_cell.angle_gamma   90.00
#
_symmetry.space_group_name_H-M   'P 1'
#
loop_
_entity.id
_entity.type
_entity.pdbx_description
1 polymer ?
#
loop_
_entity_poly.entity_id
_entity_poly.type
_entity_poly.pdbx_seq_one_letter_code
_entity_poly.pdbx_strand_id
1 'polypeptide(L)'
;MKTIVGATTLALALANVKFVKAQVVPAYDSGSYFHGRCRDQDALWFSGFWTLLDGRTQQEALDACFETFGNSVEAFSWEPSYNSFTCYFPRKDYQRLSALPLPVGWASENRDETTGPVARGSEDLFGATCYAFRLPSQCSARVLAVVDSTFATRYPLASLRKAVTAVQSAAFTALKMPFSKDVNFGILELERTAIDWRVQLDSPTANVPGDLVSEFFTLALELNSGNRAYGTKFPPVFKGVANKLASSEVPSFMLLFTDGQILKPQNVNNYVRLKAEMIERLGSTAPRLICIRLFETENTPFLDAVCDSTYSVDDFPDADDYYNNIFYNSAYDQDRAVANALAQEMCGANIGNGDR
;
A
#
# COMPACT_ATOMS: atom_id res chain seq x y z
N MET A 1 -53.85 -64.49 -6.57
CA MET A 1 -52.45 -64.07 -6.30
C MET A 1 -52.12 -62.93 -7.22
N LYS A 2 -51.83 -61.75 -6.66
CA LYS A 2 -51.52 -60.51 -7.38
C LYS A 2 -50.02 -60.49 -7.72
N THR A 3 -49.69 -60.28 -8.99
CA THR A 3 -48.32 -60.01 -9.42
C THR A 3 -48.25 -58.54 -9.82
N ILE A 4 -47.58 -57.74 -8.99
CA ILE A 4 -47.17 -56.37 -9.31
C ILE A 4 -45.65 -56.44 -9.44
N VAL A 5 -45.12 -56.33 -10.66
CA VAL A 5 -43.69 -56.13 -10.89
C VAL A 5 -43.47 -54.62 -11.00
N GLY A 6 -42.72 -54.08 -10.05
CA GLY A 6 -42.44 -52.66 -9.92
C GLY A 6 -41.53 -52.15 -11.03
N ALA A 7 -41.96 -51.05 -11.65
CA ALA A 7 -41.06 -50.11 -12.28
C ALA A 7 -40.37 -49.30 -11.17
N THR A 8 -39.11 -49.62 -10.87
CA THR A 8 -38.30 -48.79 -9.99
C THR A 8 -37.57 -47.76 -10.84
N THR A 9 -38.03 -46.53 -10.70
CA THR A 9 -37.53 -45.30 -11.31
C THR A 9 -36.06 -45.10 -10.98
N LEU A 10 -35.19 -45.14 -11.99
CA LEU A 10 -33.81 -44.68 -11.92
C LEU A 10 -33.83 -43.16 -12.16
N ALA A 11 -34.07 -42.37 -11.12
CA ALA A 11 -33.90 -40.92 -11.16
C ALA A 11 -33.55 -40.42 -9.76
N LEU A 12 -32.71 -39.40 -9.71
CA LEU A 12 -32.13 -38.72 -8.53
C LEU A 12 -30.81 -39.28 -7.99
N ALA A 13 -29.73 -38.95 -8.68
CA ALA A 13 -28.44 -38.63 -8.05
C ALA A 13 -27.62 -37.63 -8.88
N LEU A 14 -28.25 -36.57 -9.42
CA LEU A 14 -27.54 -35.48 -10.13
C LEU A 14 -28.14 -34.10 -9.82
N ALA A 15 -28.45 -33.84 -8.55
CA ALA A 15 -28.92 -32.52 -8.13
C ALA A 15 -28.47 -32.23 -6.70
N ASN A 16 -27.17 -32.04 -6.49
CA ASN A 16 -26.61 -31.29 -5.36
C ASN A 16 -25.10 -31.05 -5.52
N VAL A 17 -24.66 -30.68 -6.74
CA VAL A 17 -23.40 -29.93 -6.84
C VAL A 17 -23.73 -28.51 -6.39
N LYS A 18 -23.64 -28.26 -5.08
CA LYS A 18 -23.54 -26.89 -4.59
C LYS A 18 -22.29 -26.33 -5.28
N PHE A 19 -22.48 -25.36 -6.16
CA PHE A 19 -21.38 -24.53 -6.65
C PHE A 19 -20.74 -23.88 -5.44
N VAL A 20 -19.66 -24.48 -4.93
CA VAL A 20 -18.74 -23.81 -4.02
C VAL A 20 -18.21 -22.64 -4.84
N LYS A 21 -18.60 -21.41 -4.50
CA LYS A 21 -17.95 -20.22 -5.04
C LYS A 21 -16.46 -20.45 -4.79
N ALA A 22 -15.67 -20.56 -5.85
CA ALA A 22 -14.22 -20.65 -5.73
C ALA A 22 -13.77 -19.51 -4.80
N GLN A 23 -13.13 -19.87 -3.70
CA GLN A 23 -12.57 -18.88 -2.79
C GLN A 23 -11.49 -18.14 -3.57
N VAL A 24 -11.71 -16.84 -3.80
CA VAL A 24 -10.74 -16.03 -4.52
C VAL A 24 -9.61 -15.75 -3.53
N VAL A 25 -8.51 -16.49 -3.66
CA VAL A 25 -7.29 -16.23 -2.91
C VAL A 25 -6.60 -15.03 -3.55
N PRO A 26 -6.26 -13.99 -2.78
CA PRO A 26 -5.51 -12.87 -3.31
C PRO A 26 -4.10 -13.32 -3.74
N ALA A 27 -3.49 -12.57 -4.66
CA ALA A 27 -2.07 -12.75 -4.90
C ALA A 27 -1.30 -12.43 -3.62
N TYR A 28 -0.25 -13.19 -3.31
CA TYR A 28 0.49 -13.06 -2.06
C TYR A 28 1.09 -11.65 -1.86
N ASP A 29 1.37 -10.95 -2.95
CA ASP A 29 1.91 -9.59 -3.03
C ASP A 29 0.85 -8.53 -3.44
N SER A 30 -0.42 -8.88 -3.36
CA SER A 30 -1.53 -7.98 -3.72
C SER A 30 -1.70 -6.82 -2.72
N GLY A 31 -1.16 -6.93 -1.51
CA GLY A 31 -1.13 -5.88 -0.50
C GLY A 31 0.28 -5.61 0.01
N SER A 32 0.41 -5.04 1.22
CA SER A 32 1.70 -4.70 1.84
C SER A 32 2.53 -5.91 2.18
N TYR A 33 3.84 -5.72 2.24
CA TYR A 33 4.73 -6.70 2.81
C TYR A 33 5.87 -6.02 3.56
N PHE A 34 6.41 -6.70 4.55
CA PHE A 34 7.35 -6.16 5.51
C PHE A 34 8.40 -7.20 5.89
N HIS A 35 9.61 -6.76 6.24
CA HIS A 35 10.64 -7.68 6.72
C HIS A 35 10.29 -8.28 8.08
N GLY A 36 10.44 -9.59 8.22
CA GLY A 36 10.11 -10.33 9.44
C GLY A 36 8.68 -10.88 9.46
N ARG A 37 8.18 -11.21 10.65
CA ARG A 37 6.79 -11.61 10.84
C ARG A 37 5.85 -10.43 11.00
N CYS A 38 4.58 -10.67 10.73
CA CYS A 38 3.55 -9.65 10.80
C CYS A 38 3.36 -9.09 12.22
N ARG A 39 3.43 -7.77 12.32
CA ARG A 39 3.19 -7.00 13.54
C ARG A 39 2.26 -5.81 13.28
N ASP A 40 1.57 -5.35 14.31
CA ASP A 40 0.70 -4.18 14.22
C ASP A 40 1.50 -2.88 14.40
N GLN A 41 0.80 -1.74 14.38
CA GLN A 41 1.39 -0.41 14.55
C GLN A 41 2.15 -0.24 15.89
N ASP A 42 1.76 -0.96 16.93
CA ASP A 42 2.35 -0.92 18.27
C ASP A 42 3.49 -1.95 18.44
N ALA A 43 3.90 -2.58 17.33
CA ALA A 43 4.94 -3.61 17.25
C ALA A 43 4.60 -4.93 17.97
N LEU A 44 3.32 -5.22 18.15
CA LEU A 44 2.81 -6.43 18.80
C LEU A 44 2.63 -7.55 17.77
N TRP A 45 2.81 -8.81 18.20
CA TRP A 45 2.80 -9.97 17.32
C TRP A 45 1.39 -10.52 17.12
N PHE A 46 1.06 -10.83 15.87
CA PHE A 46 -0.16 -11.55 15.55
C PHE A 46 -0.06 -13.02 15.99
N SER A 47 -1.15 -13.56 16.52
CA SER A 47 -1.30 -15.00 16.63
C SER A 47 -1.57 -15.63 15.27
N GLY A 48 -1.09 -16.86 15.10
CA GLY A 48 -1.20 -17.57 13.84
C GLY A 48 -1.16 -19.09 13.97
N PHE A 49 -1.31 -19.74 12.83
CA PHE A 49 -1.00 -21.16 12.67
C PHE A 49 0.10 -21.27 11.62
N TRP A 50 1.11 -22.08 11.90
CA TRP A 50 2.23 -22.30 11.00
C TRP A 50 2.34 -23.76 10.60
N THR A 51 2.95 -24.00 9.44
CA THR A 51 3.32 -25.33 8.95
C THR A 51 4.57 -25.23 8.08
N LEU A 52 5.06 -26.37 7.59
CA LEU A 52 6.28 -26.45 6.80
C LEU A 52 6.05 -26.00 5.35
N LEU A 53 7.07 -25.42 4.72
CA LEU A 53 6.99 -25.03 3.31
C LEU A 53 6.77 -26.24 2.40
N ASP A 54 7.48 -27.34 2.65
CA ASP A 54 7.49 -28.55 1.81
C ASP A 54 7.71 -28.26 0.31
N GLY A 55 8.56 -27.28 -0.01
CA GLY A 55 8.86 -26.89 -1.39
C GLY A 55 7.77 -26.06 -2.09
N ARG A 56 6.73 -25.62 -1.37
CA ARG A 56 5.75 -24.65 -1.87
C ARG A 56 6.42 -23.33 -2.26
N THR A 57 5.80 -22.60 -3.17
CA THR A 57 6.03 -21.17 -3.43
C THR A 57 5.25 -20.29 -2.46
N GLN A 58 5.49 -18.97 -2.46
CA GLN A 58 4.73 -18.03 -1.63
C GLN A 58 3.23 -18.11 -1.90
N GLN A 59 2.83 -18.17 -3.17
CA GLN A 59 1.42 -18.26 -3.54
C GLN A 59 0.81 -19.59 -3.08
N GLU A 60 1.50 -20.72 -3.29
CA GLU A 60 1.00 -22.03 -2.84
C GLU A 60 0.89 -22.13 -1.31
N ALA A 61 1.77 -21.46 -0.58
CA ALA A 61 1.66 -21.34 0.87
C ALA A 61 0.45 -20.49 1.28
N LEU A 62 0.20 -19.35 0.62
CA LEU A 62 -0.99 -18.54 0.86
C LEU A 62 -2.28 -19.31 0.50
N ASP A 63 -2.28 -20.03 -0.61
CA ASP A 63 -3.39 -20.88 -1.03
C ASP A 63 -3.68 -21.94 0.04
N ALA A 64 -2.65 -22.56 0.63
CA ALA A 64 -2.79 -23.50 1.75
C ALA A 64 -3.38 -22.85 3.01
N CYS A 65 -3.03 -21.59 3.32
CA CYS A 65 -3.69 -20.83 4.39
C CYS A 65 -5.19 -20.69 4.12
N PHE A 66 -5.56 -20.30 2.90
CA PHE A 66 -6.95 -20.04 2.51
C PHE A 66 -7.77 -21.33 2.41
N GLU A 67 -7.19 -22.43 1.91
CA GLU A 67 -7.81 -23.75 1.86
C GLU A 67 -8.11 -24.28 3.27
N THR A 68 -7.18 -24.07 4.21
CA THR A 68 -7.30 -24.60 5.58
C THR A 68 -8.22 -23.76 6.46
N PHE A 69 -8.07 -22.44 6.41
CA PHE A 69 -8.71 -21.53 7.37
C PHE A 69 -9.78 -20.62 6.74
N GLY A 70 -9.98 -20.71 5.43
CA GLY A 70 -11.00 -19.93 4.73
C GLY A 70 -10.68 -18.43 4.70
N ASN A 71 -11.72 -17.62 4.58
CA ASN A 71 -11.62 -16.16 4.55
C ASN A 71 -11.37 -15.51 5.92
N SER A 72 -10.80 -16.23 6.89
CA SER A 72 -10.37 -15.65 8.17
C SER A 72 -8.90 -15.20 8.13
N VAL A 73 -8.10 -15.66 7.17
CA VAL A 73 -6.68 -15.30 7.05
C VAL A 73 -6.54 -13.80 6.70
N GLU A 74 -5.86 -13.04 7.55
CA GLU A 74 -5.64 -11.59 7.39
C GLU A 74 -4.30 -11.27 6.75
N ALA A 75 -3.27 -12.02 7.12
CA ALA A 75 -1.91 -11.90 6.59
C ALA A 75 -1.21 -13.26 6.63
N PHE A 76 -0.04 -13.36 6.00
CA PHE A 76 0.81 -14.53 6.15
C PHE A 76 2.28 -14.12 6.21
N SER A 77 3.12 -14.91 6.86
CA SER A 77 4.56 -14.78 6.80
C SER A 77 5.18 -15.93 6.04
N TRP A 78 6.07 -15.60 5.13
CA TRP A 78 6.97 -16.50 4.43
C TRP A 78 8.28 -16.59 5.21
N GLU A 79 8.65 -17.77 5.72
CA GLU A 79 9.79 -17.96 6.63
C GLU A 79 10.75 -19.05 6.10
N PRO A 80 11.38 -18.85 4.93
CA PRO A 80 12.21 -19.85 4.25
C PRO A 80 13.42 -20.27 5.08
N SER A 81 14.02 -19.36 5.85
CA SER A 81 15.11 -19.68 6.78
C SER A 81 14.72 -20.68 7.87
N TYR A 82 13.41 -20.78 8.17
CA TYR A 82 12.84 -21.71 9.13
C TYR A 82 12.10 -22.87 8.44
N ASN A 83 12.16 -22.94 7.10
CA ASN A 83 11.40 -23.88 6.28
C ASN A 83 9.91 -23.90 6.64
N SER A 84 9.32 -22.75 6.93
CA SER A 84 7.91 -22.64 7.35
C SER A 84 7.20 -21.43 6.75
N PHE A 85 5.88 -21.42 6.92
CA PHE A 85 5.06 -20.24 6.72
C PHE A 85 3.97 -20.18 7.78
N THR A 86 3.51 -18.97 8.09
CA THR A 86 2.55 -18.70 9.16
C THR A 86 1.36 -17.94 8.62
N CYS A 87 0.14 -18.40 8.89
CA CYS A 87 -1.11 -17.69 8.59
C CYS A 87 -1.55 -16.90 9.83
N TYR A 88 -1.84 -15.61 9.69
CA TYR A 88 -2.29 -14.73 10.77
C TYR A 88 -3.76 -14.39 10.66
N PHE A 89 -4.37 -14.10 11.81
CA PHE A 89 -5.81 -13.91 11.94
C PHE A 89 -6.12 -12.72 12.85
N PRO A 90 -7.28 -12.07 12.66
CA PRO A 90 -7.81 -11.18 13.67
C PRO A 90 -8.06 -11.94 14.97
N ARG A 91 -7.87 -11.27 16.12
CA ARG A 91 -8.00 -11.88 17.46
C ARG A 91 -9.22 -12.77 17.66
N LYS A 92 -10.39 -12.27 17.25
CA LYS A 92 -11.67 -12.99 17.37
C LYS A 92 -11.68 -14.28 16.54
N ASP A 93 -11.11 -14.24 15.34
CA ASP A 93 -11.02 -15.40 14.46
C ASP A 93 -9.97 -16.41 14.94
N TYR A 94 -8.83 -15.94 15.44
CA TYR A 94 -7.84 -16.81 16.08
C TYR A 94 -8.42 -17.55 17.29
N GLN A 95 -9.11 -16.85 18.19
CA GLN A 95 -9.76 -17.46 19.36
C GLN A 95 -10.80 -18.52 18.95
N ARG A 96 -11.57 -18.24 17.91
CA ARG A 96 -12.53 -19.19 17.36
C ARG A 96 -11.85 -20.42 16.76
N LEU A 97 -10.78 -20.24 15.99
CA LEU A 97 -10.06 -21.32 15.31
C LEU A 97 -9.23 -22.16 16.28
N SER A 98 -8.62 -21.55 17.29
CA SER A 98 -7.83 -22.25 18.33
C SER A 98 -8.67 -23.12 19.27
N ALA A 99 -10.00 -22.89 19.32
CA ALA A 99 -10.94 -23.76 20.02
C ALA A 99 -11.31 -25.02 19.23
N LEU A 100 -10.94 -25.10 17.94
CA LEU A 100 -11.18 -26.27 17.09
C LEU A 100 -9.96 -27.21 17.12
N PRO A 101 -10.13 -28.50 16.79
CA PRO A 101 -8.99 -29.40 16.58
C PRO A 101 -8.05 -28.84 15.53
N LEU A 102 -6.74 -28.81 15.84
CA LEU A 102 -5.71 -28.34 14.91
C LEU A 102 -5.70 -29.21 13.65
N PRO A 103 -5.64 -28.60 12.45
CA PRO A 103 -5.43 -29.35 11.21
C PRO A 103 -4.12 -30.14 11.24
N VAL A 104 -4.11 -31.30 10.57
CA VAL A 104 -2.93 -32.18 10.56
C VAL A 104 -1.74 -31.45 9.94
N GLY A 105 -0.59 -31.47 10.61
CA GLY A 105 0.64 -30.81 10.15
C GLY A 105 0.73 -29.33 10.51
N TRP A 106 -0.28 -28.75 11.15
CA TRP A 106 -0.28 -27.36 11.60
C TRP A 106 0.00 -27.26 13.10
N ALA A 107 0.70 -26.19 13.49
CA ALA A 107 0.95 -25.83 14.88
C ALA A 107 0.48 -24.40 15.16
N SER A 108 0.01 -24.15 16.37
CA SER A 108 -0.42 -22.81 16.80
C SER A 108 0.75 -21.99 17.34
N GLU A 109 0.83 -20.74 16.93
CA GLU A 109 1.63 -19.71 17.59
C GLU A 109 0.67 -18.75 18.31
N ASN A 110 0.66 -18.84 19.65
CA ASN A 110 -0.21 -18.02 20.48
C ASN A 110 0.59 -16.86 21.08
N ARG A 111 0.46 -15.70 20.46
CA ARG A 111 1.16 -14.45 20.81
C ARG A 111 0.23 -13.26 20.94
N ASP A 112 -1.05 -13.40 20.58
CA ASP A 112 -1.94 -12.30 20.21
C ASP A 112 -2.01 -11.16 21.25
N GLU A 113 -1.21 -10.14 20.99
CA GLU A 113 -1.17 -8.89 21.74
C GLU A 113 -1.72 -7.73 20.89
N THR A 114 -2.17 -7.98 19.66
CA THR A 114 -2.40 -6.91 18.69
C THR A 114 -3.63 -6.06 18.97
N THR A 115 -3.55 -4.79 18.56
CA THR A 115 -4.58 -3.75 18.74
C THR A 115 -5.18 -3.29 17.41
N GLY A 116 -4.61 -3.70 16.27
CA GLY A 116 -4.98 -3.21 14.95
C GLY A 116 -4.50 -4.09 13.79
N PRO A 117 -4.61 -3.63 12.54
CA PRO A 117 -4.19 -4.38 11.35
C PRO A 117 -2.67 -4.52 11.26
N VAL A 118 -2.22 -5.48 10.44
CA VAL A 118 -0.78 -5.71 10.18
C VAL A 118 -0.15 -4.51 9.51
N ALA A 119 0.68 -3.74 10.22
CA ALA A 119 1.23 -2.47 9.73
C ALA A 119 2.75 -2.48 9.54
N ARG A 120 3.44 -3.51 10.02
CA ARG A 120 4.90 -3.65 9.92
C ARG A 120 5.34 -5.10 10.06
N GLY A 121 6.64 -5.32 9.90
CA GLY A 121 7.30 -6.59 10.12
C GLY A 121 8.24 -6.56 11.34
N SER A 122 8.71 -7.75 11.75
CA SER A 122 9.56 -7.93 12.90
C SER A 122 11.06 -7.83 12.56
N GLU A 123 11.80 -6.91 13.18
CA GLU A 123 13.22 -6.70 12.91
C GLU A 123 14.14 -7.86 13.36
N ASP A 124 13.63 -8.77 14.19
CA ASP A 124 14.39 -9.84 14.82
C ASP A 124 14.47 -11.15 14.01
N LEU A 125 13.74 -11.25 12.89
CA LEU A 125 13.61 -12.47 12.11
C LEU A 125 14.12 -12.28 10.68
N PHE A 126 15.45 -12.25 10.56
CA PHE A 126 16.13 -12.13 9.27
C PHE A 126 15.75 -13.29 8.33
N GLY A 127 15.34 -12.95 7.11
CA GLY A 127 14.93 -13.91 6.08
C GLY A 127 13.44 -14.30 6.11
N ALA A 128 12.63 -13.71 7.00
CA ALA A 128 11.17 -13.80 6.92
C ALA A 128 10.58 -12.57 6.22
N THR A 129 9.43 -12.76 5.57
CA THR A 129 8.65 -11.68 4.95
C THR A 129 7.18 -11.82 5.35
N CYS A 130 6.63 -10.79 5.96
CA CYS A 130 5.22 -10.66 6.23
C CYS A 130 4.51 -10.10 5.00
N TYR A 131 3.36 -10.64 4.63
CA TYR A 131 2.49 -10.15 3.58
C TYR A 131 1.09 -9.90 4.14
N ALA A 132 0.69 -8.63 4.16
CA ALA A 132 -0.64 -8.15 4.47
C ALA A 132 -1.43 -7.94 3.16
N PHE A 133 -1.97 -9.03 2.62
CA PHE A 133 -2.66 -9.06 1.32
C PHE A 133 -4.09 -8.48 1.35
N ARG A 134 -4.63 -8.14 2.53
CA ARG A 134 -5.94 -7.49 2.63
C ARG A 134 -5.81 -5.98 2.49
N LEU A 135 -5.98 -5.46 1.29
CA LEU A 135 -6.43 -4.08 1.13
C LEU A 135 -7.85 -3.97 1.72
N PRO A 136 -8.17 -2.91 2.49
CA PRO A 136 -9.50 -2.73 3.07
C PRO A 136 -10.58 -2.81 1.99
N SER A 137 -11.53 -3.75 2.15
CA SER A 137 -12.65 -3.91 1.20
C SER A 137 -13.56 -2.68 1.08
N GLN A 138 -13.40 -1.72 2.00
CA GLN A 138 -14.03 -0.40 1.99
C GLN A 138 -12.94 0.64 2.18
N CYS A 139 -12.36 1.11 1.07
CA CYS A 139 -11.53 2.31 1.08
C CYS A 139 -12.32 3.48 0.52
N SER A 140 -12.24 4.61 1.20
CA SER A 140 -12.65 5.90 0.68
C SER A 140 -11.54 6.89 0.95
N ALA A 141 -11.01 7.49 -0.12
CA ALA A 141 -9.87 8.39 -0.04
C ALA A 141 -9.85 9.35 -1.23
N ARG A 142 -9.50 10.61 -0.97
CA ARG A 142 -9.12 11.59 -2.00
C ARG A 142 -7.61 11.75 -1.93
N VAL A 143 -6.91 11.25 -2.94
CA VAL A 143 -5.45 11.19 -2.96
C VAL A 143 -4.93 12.09 -4.05
N LEU A 144 -3.96 12.96 -3.75
CA LEU A 144 -3.27 13.77 -4.74
C LEU A 144 -1.79 13.43 -4.74
N ALA A 145 -1.29 12.85 -5.83
CA ALA A 145 0.15 12.76 -6.07
C ALA A 145 0.66 14.13 -6.53
N VAL A 146 1.54 14.71 -5.72
CA VAL A 146 2.28 15.93 -6.02
C VAL A 146 3.70 15.53 -6.40
N VAL A 147 3.99 15.55 -7.70
CA VAL A 147 5.25 15.06 -8.26
C VAL A 147 6.20 16.23 -8.50
N ASP A 148 7.34 16.23 -7.82
CA ASP A 148 8.41 17.19 -8.06
C ASP A 148 9.15 16.83 -9.36
N SER A 149 9.21 17.75 -10.33
CA SER A 149 10.00 17.56 -11.56
C SER A 149 11.24 18.45 -11.61
N THR A 150 11.58 19.13 -10.51
CA THR A 150 12.56 20.22 -10.50
C THR A 150 13.96 19.85 -10.04
N PHE A 151 14.23 18.56 -9.80
CA PHE A 151 15.47 18.01 -9.23
C PHE A 151 16.78 18.68 -9.72
N ALA A 152 17.50 19.30 -8.78
CA ALA A 152 18.76 19.97 -9.07
C ALA A 152 19.90 18.95 -9.18
N THR A 153 20.39 18.68 -10.39
CA THR A 153 21.64 17.91 -10.58
C THR A 153 22.61 18.64 -11.51
N ARG A 154 23.90 18.29 -11.40
CA ARG A 154 24.97 18.87 -12.24
C ARG A 154 24.68 18.71 -13.73
N TYR A 155 24.06 17.60 -14.13
CA TYR A 155 23.85 17.23 -15.53
C TYR A 155 22.36 17.08 -15.90
N PRO A 156 21.89 17.66 -17.02
CA PRO A 156 20.48 17.62 -17.43
C PRO A 156 19.86 16.21 -17.43
N LEU A 157 20.58 15.22 -17.96
CA LEU A 157 20.08 13.84 -18.04
C LEU A 157 19.84 13.21 -16.66
N ALA A 158 20.68 13.52 -15.66
CA ALA A 158 20.50 13.00 -14.31
C ALA A 158 19.28 13.62 -13.61
N SER A 159 19.00 14.90 -13.88
CA SER A 159 17.79 15.59 -13.38
C SER A 159 16.54 14.97 -13.99
N LEU A 160 16.53 14.74 -15.31
CA LEU A 160 15.41 14.08 -16.00
C LEU A 160 15.16 12.67 -15.46
N ARG A 161 16.20 11.87 -15.22
CA ARG A 161 16.05 10.52 -14.64
C ARG A 161 15.38 10.57 -13.26
N LYS A 162 15.77 11.50 -12.39
CA LYS A 162 15.12 11.68 -11.09
C LYS A 162 13.63 12.05 -11.23
N ALA A 163 13.31 12.94 -12.17
CA ALA A 163 11.93 13.31 -12.47
C ALA A 163 11.10 12.11 -12.95
N VAL A 164 11.66 11.29 -13.85
CA VAL A 164 11.03 10.05 -14.31
C VAL A 164 10.80 9.08 -13.15
N THR A 165 11.77 8.90 -12.26
CA THR A 165 11.62 8.06 -11.05
C THR A 165 10.49 8.57 -10.16
N ALA A 166 10.39 9.88 -9.92
CA ALA A 166 9.29 10.44 -9.12
C ALA A 166 7.90 10.18 -9.74
N VAL A 167 7.79 10.29 -11.06
CA VAL A 167 6.56 9.94 -11.80
C VAL A 167 6.26 8.45 -11.69
N GLN A 168 7.28 7.58 -11.79
CA GLN A 168 7.12 6.14 -11.67
C GLN A 168 6.65 5.72 -10.27
N SER A 169 7.26 6.22 -9.20
CA SER A 169 6.85 5.93 -7.83
C SER A 169 5.40 6.40 -7.57
N ALA A 170 5.01 7.55 -8.10
CA ALA A 170 3.63 8.03 -8.04
C ALA A 170 2.65 7.12 -8.80
N ALA A 171 3.05 6.63 -9.98
CA ALA A 171 2.27 5.69 -10.77
C ALA A 171 2.08 4.35 -10.06
N PHE A 172 3.13 3.81 -9.43
CA PHE A 172 3.03 2.60 -8.61
C PHE A 172 2.06 2.78 -7.45
N THR A 173 2.13 3.93 -6.78
CA THR A 173 1.21 4.26 -5.69
C THR A 173 -0.23 4.29 -6.17
N ALA A 174 -0.50 4.96 -7.30
CA ALA A 174 -1.83 4.96 -7.90
C ALA A 174 -2.29 3.53 -8.21
N LEU A 175 -1.48 2.72 -8.87
CA LEU A 175 -1.81 1.33 -9.23
C LEU A 175 -2.14 0.42 -8.04
N LYS A 176 -1.60 0.71 -6.86
CA LYS A 176 -1.86 -0.06 -5.63
C LYS A 176 -3.08 0.40 -4.86
N MET A 177 -3.70 1.53 -5.24
CA MET A 177 -4.93 1.96 -4.59
C MET A 177 -6.07 0.99 -4.87
N PRO A 178 -6.87 0.61 -3.85
CA PRO A 178 -8.08 -0.20 -4.04
C PRO A 178 -9.19 0.67 -4.65
N PHE A 179 -9.09 0.95 -5.95
CA PHE A 179 -10.05 1.81 -6.64
C PHE A 179 -11.47 1.28 -6.50
N SER A 180 -12.33 2.17 -6.04
CA SER A 180 -13.77 2.03 -5.95
C SER A 180 -14.38 3.38 -6.31
N LYS A 181 -15.71 3.47 -6.43
CA LYS A 181 -16.40 4.76 -6.63
C LYS A 181 -16.07 5.81 -5.55
N ASP A 182 -15.53 5.39 -4.41
CA ASP A 182 -15.25 6.23 -3.24
C ASP A 182 -13.76 6.61 -3.12
N VAL A 183 -12.93 6.22 -4.10
CA VAL A 183 -11.49 6.55 -4.18
C VAL A 183 -11.22 7.42 -5.41
N ASN A 184 -10.71 8.63 -5.21
CA ASN A 184 -10.26 9.51 -6.30
C ASN A 184 -8.76 9.77 -6.17
N PHE A 185 -8.05 9.67 -7.30
CA PHE A 185 -6.61 9.90 -7.37
C PHE A 185 -6.30 11.00 -8.39
N GLY A 186 -5.75 12.11 -7.93
CA GLY A 186 -5.31 13.23 -8.77
C GLY A 186 -3.79 13.23 -8.98
N ILE A 187 -3.36 13.95 -10.01
CA ILE A 187 -1.94 14.13 -10.35
C ILE A 187 -1.67 15.62 -10.53
N LEU A 188 -0.71 16.12 -9.75
CA LEU A 188 -0.20 17.49 -9.82
C LEU A 188 1.31 17.45 -10.05
N GLU A 189 1.78 18.06 -11.13
CA GLU A 189 3.20 18.28 -11.36
C GLU A 189 3.63 19.62 -10.72
N LEU A 190 4.74 19.59 -9.97
CA LEU A 190 5.43 20.78 -9.54
C LEU A 190 6.58 21.06 -10.51
N GLU A 191 6.40 22.11 -11.30
CA GLU A 191 7.43 22.61 -12.19
C GLU A 191 8.21 23.76 -11.55
N ARG A 192 9.29 24.18 -12.21
CA ARG A 192 10.15 25.28 -11.76
C ARG A 192 9.38 26.59 -11.52
N THR A 193 8.41 26.89 -12.38
CA THR A 193 7.69 28.17 -12.38
C THR A 193 6.19 28.05 -12.21
N ALA A 194 5.63 26.85 -12.25
CA ALA A 194 4.20 26.62 -12.26
C ALA A 194 3.84 25.35 -11.46
N ILE A 195 2.54 25.18 -11.24
CA ILE A 195 1.95 23.90 -10.88
C ILE A 195 1.05 23.51 -12.04
N ASP A 196 1.07 22.25 -12.43
CA ASP A 196 0.23 21.75 -13.51
C ASP A 196 -0.65 20.58 -13.04
N TRP A 197 -1.96 20.73 -13.23
CA TRP A 197 -2.93 19.69 -12.89
C TRP A 197 -3.04 18.74 -14.07
N ARG A 198 -2.34 17.62 -14.00
CA ARG A 198 -2.43 16.56 -15.01
C ARG A 198 -3.76 15.81 -14.87
N VAL A 199 -4.18 15.53 -13.64
CA VAL A 199 -5.48 14.92 -13.35
C VAL A 199 -6.13 15.60 -12.16
N GLN A 200 -7.29 16.21 -12.37
CA GLN A 200 -8.10 16.78 -11.29
C GLN A 200 -8.90 15.69 -10.58
N LEU A 201 -9.11 15.83 -9.27
CA LEU A 201 -9.75 14.82 -8.40
C LEU A 201 -11.21 14.53 -8.78
N ASP A 202 -11.90 15.50 -9.35
CA ASP A 202 -13.29 15.43 -9.82
C ASP A 202 -13.40 15.01 -11.28
N SER A 203 -12.28 14.76 -11.95
CA SER A 203 -12.28 14.27 -13.32
C SER A 203 -12.65 12.77 -13.37
N PRO A 204 -13.30 12.28 -14.45
CA PRO A 204 -13.58 10.86 -14.62
C PRO A 204 -12.32 10.00 -14.57
N THR A 205 -11.20 10.51 -15.09
CA THR A 205 -9.88 9.88 -15.08
C THR A 205 -9.43 9.53 -13.65
N ALA A 206 -9.76 10.35 -12.66
CA ALA A 206 -9.29 10.17 -11.27
C ALA A 206 -9.79 8.88 -10.59
N ASN A 207 -10.78 8.19 -11.14
CA ASN A 207 -11.31 6.93 -10.60
C ASN A 207 -10.97 5.71 -11.48
N VAL A 208 -10.32 5.91 -12.63
CA VAL A 208 -10.07 4.85 -13.61
C VAL A 208 -8.58 4.53 -13.64
N PRO A 209 -8.14 3.39 -13.07
CA PRO A 209 -6.72 3.05 -12.98
C PRO A 209 -6.01 3.07 -14.35
N GLY A 210 -6.66 2.56 -15.40
CA GLY A 210 -6.09 2.53 -16.74
C GLY A 210 -5.84 3.93 -17.32
N ASP A 211 -6.75 4.87 -17.07
CA ASP A 211 -6.61 6.26 -17.55
C ASP A 211 -5.51 6.99 -16.77
N LEU A 212 -5.44 6.77 -15.45
CA LEU A 212 -4.35 7.31 -14.61
C LEU A 212 -2.97 6.84 -15.07
N VAL A 213 -2.84 5.55 -15.38
CA VAL A 213 -1.60 4.98 -15.92
C VAL A 213 -1.22 5.68 -17.23
N SER A 214 -2.19 5.90 -18.12
CA SER A 214 -1.95 6.63 -19.37
C SER A 214 -1.45 8.06 -19.11
N GLU A 215 -2.02 8.77 -18.14
CA GLU A 215 -1.59 10.12 -17.78
C GLU A 215 -0.18 10.15 -17.18
N PHE A 216 0.19 9.17 -16.35
CA PHE A 216 1.57 9.03 -15.86
C PHE A 216 2.56 8.75 -17.00
N PHE A 217 2.18 7.92 -17.97
CA PHE A 217 3.01 7.69 -19.16
C PHE A 217 3.19 8.96 -19.99
N THR A 218 2.11 9.71 -20.24
CA THR A 218 2.17 11.00 -20.95
C THR A 218 3.07 11.98 -20.21
N LEU A 219 2.87 12.14 -18.89
CA LEU A 219 3.71 12.99 -18.05
C LEU A 219 5.19 12.62 -18.18
N ALA A 220 5.53 11.33 -18.06
CA ALA A 220 6.91 10.86 -18.18
C ALA A 220 7.55 11.19 -19.54
N LEU A 221 6.76 11.18 -20.63
CA LEU A 221 7.23 11.52 -21.98
C LEU A 221 7.40 13.03 -22.21
N GLU A 222 6.63 13.86 -21.51
CA GLU A 222 6.68 15.33 -21.61
C GLU A 222 7.77 15.96 -20.71
N LEU A 223 8.26 15.20 -19.72
CA LEU A 223 9.35 15.65 -18.86
C LEU A 223 10.56 16.09 -19.67
N ASN A 224 11.08 17.26 -19.33
CA ASN A 224 12.26 17.82 -19.98
C ASN A 224 13.19 18.50 -18.97
N SER A 225 14.47 18.62 -19.33
CA SER A 225 15.48 19.22 -18.45
C SER A 225 15.32 20.72 -18.19
N GLY A 226 14.39 21.40 -18.88
CA GLY A 226 14.04 22.80 -18.64
C GLY A 226 13.38 23.05 -17.28
N ASN A 227 12.75 22.01 -16.72
CA ASN A 227 12.12 22.05 -15.38
C ASN A 227 13.14 22.02 -14.23
N ARG A 228 14.42 21.75 -14.52
CA ARG A 228 15.50 21.76 -13.51
C ARG A 228 15.60 23.10 -12.79
N ALA A 229 15.52 23.06 -11.46
CA ALA A 229 15.71 24.21 -10.57
C ALA A 229 16.65 23.84 -9.42
N TYR A 230 17.29 24.83 -8.77
CA TYR A 230 18.09 24.60 -7.55
C TYR A 230 17.22 24.41 -6.29
N GLY A 231 15.96 24.04 -6.47
CA GLY A 231 15.00 23.78 -5.41
C GLY A 231 13.57 24.18 -5.79
N THR A 232 12.63 23.52 -5.14
CA THR A 232 11.22 23.50 -5.54
C THR A 232 10.42 24.59 -4.82
N LYS A 233 9.37 25.10 -5.49
CA LYS A 233 8.42 26.05 -4.90
C LYS A 233 7.17 25.33 -4.41
N PHE A 234 7.17 24.89 -3.16
CA PHE A 234 6.00 24.29 -2.53
C PHE A 234 4.90 25.25 -2.00
N PRO A 235 5.03 26.60 -1.89
CA PRO A 235 3.95 27.41 -1.29
C PRO A 235 2.56 27.25 -1.90
N PRO A 236 2.39 27.05 -3.24
CA PRO A 236 1.07 26.81 -3.82
C PRO A 236 0.36 25.55 -3.26
N VAL A 237 1.14 24.56 -2.83
CA VAL A 237 0.67 23.28 -2.29
C VAL A 237 -0.15 23.51 -1.00
N PHE A 238 0.38 24.27 -0.06
CA PHE A 238 -0.25 24.56 1.24
C PHE A 238 -1.41 25.59 1.17
N LYS A 239 -1.50 26.32 0.07
CA LYS A 239 -2.52 27.37 -0.12
C LYS A 239 -3.66 26.89 -1.00
N GLY A 240 -3.45 26.92 -2.32
CA GLY A 240 -4.51 26.67 -3.29
C GLY A 240 -4.86 25.20 -3.43
N VAL A 241 -3.84 24.33 -3.46
CA VAL A 241 -4.02 22.90 -3.71
C VAL A 241 -4.67 22.22 -2.51
N ALA A 242 -4.19 22.47 -1.29
CA ALA A 242 -4.77 21.91 -0.08
C ALA A 242 -6.27 22.24 0.06
N ASN A 243 -6.69 23.46 -0.30
CA ASN A 243 -8.11 23.85 -0.27
C ASN A 243 -8.97 23.06 -1.26
N LYS A 244 -8.44 22.71 -2.45
CA LYS A 244 -9.16 21.90 -3.45
C LYS A 244 -9.25 20.43 -3.04
N LEU A 245 -8.27 19.96 -2.28
CA LEU A 245 -8.20 18.59 -1.81
C LEU A 245 -9.02 18.38 -0.52
N ALA A 246 -9.19 19.42 0.30
CA ALA A 246 -9.94 19.36 1.56
C ALA A 246 -11.35 18.80 1.39
N SER A 247 -11.74 17.89 2.28
CA SER A 247 -13.06 17.25 2.27
C SER A 247 -13.52 16.92 3.69
N SER A 248 -14.82 17.04 3.92
CA SER A 248 -15.46 16.63 5.18
C SER A 248 -16.11 15.24 5.08
N GLU A 249 -16.26 14.70 3.87
CA GLU A 249 -16.96 13.45 3.61
C GLU A 249 -16.00 12.26 3.48
N VAL A 250 -14.81 12.51 2.93
CA VAL A 250 -13.83 11.50 2.57
C VAL A 250 -12.45 11.96 3.05
N PRO A 251 -11.64 11.10 3.70
CA PRO A 251 -10.28 11.43 4.07
C PRO A 251 -9.43 11.88 2.88
N SER A 252 -8.68 12.96 3.07
CA SER A 252 -7.87 13.58 2.02
C SER A 252 -6.37 13.44 2.29
N PHE A 253 -5.62 13.03 1.28
CA PHE A 253 -4.19 12.76 1.36
C PHE A 253 -3.43 13.45 0.23
N MET A 254 -2.30 14.05 0.58
CA MET A 254 -1.40 14.68 -0.36
C MET A 254 -0.05 13.97 -0.29
N LEU A 255 0.33 13.32 -1.38
CA LEU A 255 1.52 12.51 -1.49
C LEU A 255 2.62 13.32 -2.19
N LEU A 256 3.66 13.74 -1.47
CA LEU A 256 4.74 14.57 -2.00
C LEU A 256 5.92 13.69 -2.45
N PHE A 257 6.09 13.50 -3.75
CA PHE A 257 7.21 12.73 -4.33
C PHE A 257 8.36 13.68 -4.66
N THR A 258 9.38 13.75 -3.79
CA THR A 258 10.43 14.79 -3.85
C THR A 258 11.75 14.35 -3.19
N ASP A 259 12.82 15.11 -3.44
CA ASP A 259 14.09 15.06 -2.69
C ASP A 259 14.07 15.99 -1.46
N GLY A 260 13.01 16.77 -1.29
CA GLY A 260 12.83 17.68 -0.16
C GLY A 260 13.74 18.91 -0.21
N GLN A 261 14.42 19.19 -1.33
CA GLN A 261 15.33 20.33 -1.47
C GLN A 261 14.57 21.59 -1.87
N ILE A 262 14.49 22.55 -0.95
CA ILE A 262 13.89 23.86 -1.21
C ILE A 262 14.94 24.88 -1.66
N LEU A 263 14.53 25.81 -2.54
CA LEU A 263 15.43 26.82 -3.13
C LEU A 263 16.22 27.65 -2.11
N LYS A 264 15.64 27.85 -0.91
CA LYS A 264 16.24 28.61 0.19
C LYS A 264 16.05 27.84 1.50
N PRO A 265 17.01 26.99 1.91
CA PRO A 265 16.90 26.18 3.13
C PRO A 265 16.59 26.99 4.40
N GLN A 266 17.06 28.23 4.50
CA GLN A 266 16.75 29.15 5.60
C GLN A 266 15.26 29.51 5.72
N ASN A 267 14.45 29.22 4.69
CA ASN A 267 13.02 29.51 4.66
C ASN A 267 12.15 28.36 5.18
N VAL A 268 12.71 27.30 5.76
CA VAL A 268 11.92 26.20 6.37
C VAL A 268 10.84 26.72 7.32
N ASN A 269 11.15 27.72 8.17
CA ASN A 269 10.18 28.32 9.09
C ASN A 269 8.96 28.96 8.38
N ASN A 270 9.12 29.41 7.13
CA ASN A 270 7.97 29.89 6.36
C ASN A 270 7.04 28.73 5.99
N TYR A 271 7.57 27.54 5.71
CA TYR A 271 6.78 26.35 5.42
C TYR A 271 6.09 25.78 6.66
N VAL A 272 6.76 25.81 7.82
CA VAL A 272 6.13 25.51 9.11
C VAL A 272 4.90 26.39 9.31
N ARG A 273 5.04 27.71 9.11
CA ARG A 273 3.91 28.64 9.20
C ARG A 273 2.83 28.34 8.16
N LEU A 274 3.19 28.03 6.91
CA LEU A 274 2.22 27.70 5.86
C LEU A 274 1.42 26.43 6.19
N LYS A 275 2.06 25.40 6.74
CA LYS A 275 1.37 24.19 7.21
C LYS A 275 0.44 24.51 8.38
N ALA A 276 0.90 25.28 9.36
CA ALA A 276 0.06 25.70 10.49
C ALA A 276 -1.16 26.52 10.02
N GLU A 277 -0.97 27.50 9.14
CA GLU A 277 -2.05 28.29 8.53
C GLU A 277 -3.03 27.43 7.73
N MET A 278 -2.54 26.38 7.04
CA MET A 278 -3.38 25.43 6.32
C MET A 278 -4.25 24.62 7.30
N ILE A 279 -3.66 24.09 8.38
CA ILE A 279 -4.37 23.31 9.40
C ILE A 279 -5.39 24.20 10.13
N GLU A 280 -5.02 25.42 10.50
CA GLU A 280 -5.94 26.38 11.14
C GLU A 280 -7.13 26.71 10.23
N ARG A 281 -6.87 26.95 8.95
CA ARG A 281 -7.90 27.30 7.97
C ARG A 281 -8.86 26.15 7.65
N LEU A 282 -8.33 24.93 7.51
CA LEU A 282 -9.08 23.77 7.01
C LEU A 282 -9.57 22.84 8.13
N GLY A 283 -9.03 22.98 9.34
CA GLY A 283 -9.40 22.16 10.50
C GLY A 283 -9.28 20.67 10.21
N SER A 284 -10.31 19.90 10.59
CA SER A 284 -10.37 18.45 10.35
C SER A 284 -10.51 18.04 8.89
N THR A 285 -10.75 18.99 7.98
CA THR A 285 -10.82 18.72 6.53
C THR A 285 -9.48 18.91 5.84
N ALA A 286 -8.45 19.37 6.56
CA ALA A 286 -7.12 19.53 6.02
C ALA A 286 -6.59 18.17 5.51
N PRO A 287 -5.98 18.13 4.31
CA PRO A 287 -5.36 16.89 3.86
C PRO A 287 -4.18 16.53 4.75
N ARG A 288 -4.00 15.23 5.00
CA ARG A 288 -2.76 14.70 5.57
C ARG A 288 -1.66 14.76 4.51
N LEU A 289 -0.47 15.23 4.89
CA LEU A 289 0.68 15.34 4.00
C LEU A 289 1.60 14.15 4.24
N ILE A 290 1.73 13.28 3.26
CA ILE A 290 2.63 12.13 3.31
C ILE A 290 3.75 12.39 2.31
N CYS A 291 5.00 12.28 2.75
CA CYS A 291 6.15 12.57 1.90
C CYS A 291 6.86 11.28 1.50
N ILE A 292 7.17 11.18 0.22
CA ILE A 292 7.90 10.07 -0.37
C ILE A 292 9.26 10.59 -0.78
N ARG A 293 10.28 10.16 -0.05
CA ARG A 293 11.68 10.51 -0.21
C ARG A 293 12.33 9.55 -1.21
N LEU A 294 12.80 10.09 -2.33
CA LEU A 294 13.24 9.28 -3.47
C LEU A 294 14.74 9.09 -3.61
N PHE A 295 15.56 9.97 -3.01
CA PHE A 295 17.01 10.01 -3.29
C PHE A 295 17.89 10.31 -2.08
N GLU A 296 17.30 10.72 -0.96
CA GLU A 296 18.02 11.08 0.24
C GLU A 296 17.81 9.97 1.28
N THR A 297 18.84 9.66 2.06
CA THR A 297 18.77 8.63 3.11
C THR A 297 18.10 9.14 4.38
N GLU A 298 18.03 10.45 4.55
CA GLU A 298 17.48 11.13 5.72
C GLU A 298 16.49 12.21 5.27
N ASN A 299 15.55 12.56 6.16
CA ASN A 299 14.65 13.66 5.89
C ASN A 299 15.43 14.97 5.82
N THR A 300 15.05 15.83 4.88
CA THR A 300 15.49 17.22 4.94
C THR A 300 14.70 17.96 6.03
N PRO A 301 15.24 19.06 6.59
CA PRO A 301 14.49 19.89 7.55
C PRO A 301 13.16 20.42 7.01
N PHE A 302 13.01 20.50 5.69
CA PHE A 302 11.73 20.84 5.06
C PHE A 302 10.72 19.70 5.19
N LEU A 303 11.11 18.45 4.92
CA LEU A 303 10.22 17.30 5.05
C LEU A 303 9.79 17.13 6.51
N ASP A 304 10.73 17.19 7.46
CA ASP A 304 10.41 17.12 8.89
C ASP A 304 9.44 18.22 9.36
N ALA A 305 9.49 19.39 8.71
CA ALA A 305 8.63 20.51 9.04
C ALA A 305 7.19 20.37 8.51
N VAL A 306 6.99 19.65 7.41
CA VAL A 306 5.72 19.71 6.66
C VAL A 306 5.00 18.38 6.49
N CYS A 307 5.68 17.26 6.63
CA CYS A 307 5.09 15.94 6.45
C CYS A 307 4.46 15.47 7.78
N ASP A 308 3.33 14.77 7.70
CA ASP A 308 2.74 14.06 8.84
C ASP A 308 3.34 12.66 8.97
N SER A 309 3.68 12.06 7.83
CA SER A 309 4.38 10.77 7.70
C SER A 309 5.41 10.88 6.57
N THR A 310 6.52 10.14 6.67
CA THR A 310 7.53 10.08 5.61
C THR A 310 7.92 8.64 5.33
N TYR A 311 8.05 8.32 4.04
CA TYR A 311 8.48 7.02 3.53
C TYR A 311 9.66 7.20 2.58
N SER A 312 10.57 6.24 2.58
CA SER A 312 11.68 6.13 1.64
C SER A 312 11.59 4.83 0.87
N VAL A 313 11.97 4.85 -0.41
CA VAL A 313 12.21 3.60 -1.16
C VAL A 313 13.28 2.74 -0.49
N ASP A 314 14.27 3.40 0.13
CA ASP A 314 15.34 2.77 0.93
C ASP A 314 14.86 2.20 2.27
N ASP A 315 13.64 2.50 2.74
CA ASP A 315 13.09 1.88 3.96
C ASP A 315 12.64 0.43 3.69
N PHE A 316 12.65 0.01 2.42
CA PHE A 316 12.29 -1.34 1.97
C PHE A 316 13.42 -1.98 1.15
N PRO A 317 14.67 -2.04 1.65
CA PRO A 317 15.74 -2.71 0.94
C PRO A 317 15.38 -4.20 0.81
N ASP A 318 15.62 -4.79 -0.35
CA ASP A 318 15.63 -6.25 -0.54
C ASP A 318 14.28 -6.95 -0.39
N ALA A 319 13.23 -6.32 -0.91
CA ALA A 319 11.88 -6.85 -1.00
C ALA A 319 11.73 -8.26 -1.63
N ASP A 320 12.68 -8.71 -2.46
CA ASP A 320 12.69 -10.07 -3.04
C ASP A 320 14.11 -10.56 -3.40
N ASP A 321 15.14 -10.19 -2.62
CA ASP A 321 16.55 -10.46 -2.97
C ASP A 321 16.99 -11.93 -2.78
N TYR A 322 16.05 -12.86 -2.64
CA TYR A 322 16.37 -14.30 -2.67
C TYR A 322 16.54 -14.85 -4.09
N TYR A 323 16.09 -14.13 -5.12
CA TYR A 323 16.43 -14.44 -6.50
C TYR A 323 17.63 -13.63 -6.95
N ASN A 324 18.80 -14.23 -6.79
CA ASN A 324 20.10 -13.81 -7.36
C ASN A 324 20.10 -13.94 -8.90
N ASN A 325 19.04 -13.46 -9.56
CA ASN A 325 18.83 -13.55 -10.99
C ASN A 325 18.94 -12.15 -11.57
N ILE A 326 19.89 -11.98 -12.48
CA ILE A 326 20.40 -10.75 -13.11
C ILE A 326 19.34 -9.96 -13.93
N PHE A 327 18.06 -10.33 -13.78
CA PHE A 327 16.90 -9.81 -14.49
C PHE A 327 15.81 -9.24 -13.57
N TYR A 328 15.94 -9.37 -12.23
CA TYR A 328 15.01 -8.76 -11.27
C TYR A 328 15.51 -7.38 -10.84
N ASN A 329 14.61 -6.39 -10.83
CA ASN A 329 14.96 -4.99 -10.71
C ASN A 329 14.55 -4.47 -9.33
N SER A 330 15.48 -4.45 -8.37
CA SER A 330 15.22 -4.10 -6.95
C SER A 330 14.48 -2.78 -6.72
N ALA A 331 14.62 -1.81 -7.63
CA ALA A 331 13.89 -0.55 -7.58
C ALA A 331 12.36 -0.72 -7.79
N TYR A 332 11.94 -1.69 -8.61
CA TYR A 332 10.53 -2.00 -8.83
C TYR A 332 9.86 -2.51 -7.55
N ASP A 333 10.56 -3.35 -6.80
CA ASP A 333 10.01 -3.95 -5.58
C ASP A 333 9.98 -2.93 -4.43
N GLN A 334 10.96 -2.04 -4.34
CA GLN A 334 10.98 -0.91 -3.40
C GLN A 334 9.80 0.05 -3.62
N ASP A 335 9.59 0.50 -4.86
CA ASP A 335 8.45 1.37 -5.19
C ASP A 335 7.11 0.66 -4.90
N ARG A 336 7.05 -0.65 -5.15
CA ARG A 336 5.88 -1.48 -4.82
C ARG A 336 5.62 -1.55 -3.32
N ALA A 337 6.66 -1.72 -2.50
CA ALA A 337 6.54 -1.77 -1.04
C ALA A 337 6.01 -0.46 -0.47
N VAL A 338 6.59 0.67 -0.90
CA VAL A 338 6.14 2.02 -0.54
C VAL A 338 4.69 2.22 -0.96
N ALA A 339 4.34 1.90 -2.21
CA ALA A 339 2.98 2.02 -2.73
C ALA A 339 1.95 1.25 -1.90
N ASN A 340 2.31 0.05 -1.44
CA ASN A 340 1.43 -0.74 -0.58
C ASN A 340 1.28 -0.12 0.81
N ALA A 341 2.39 0.30 1.43
CA ALA A 341 2.37 0.96 2.74
C ALA A 341 1.50 2.23 2.72
N LEU A 342 1.58 3.00 1.62
CA LEU A 342 0.75 4.18 1.39
C LEU A 342 -0.74 3.81 1.24
N ALA A 343 -1.07 2.80 0.43
CA ALA A 343 -2.45 2.33 0.28
C ALA A 343 -3.04 1.90 1.64
N GLN A 344 -2.22 1.26 2.47
CA GLN A 344 -2.62 0.87 3.80
C GLN A 344 -2.79 2.06 4.75
N GLU A 345 -1.87 3.03 4.79
CA GLU A 345 -2.04 4.22 5.63
C GLU A 345 -3.32 4.97 5.27
N MET A 346 -3.61 5.09 3.97
CA MET A 346 -4.76 5.83 3.48
C MET A 346 -6.09 5.09 3.69
N CYS A 347 -6.11 3.76 3.53
CA CYS A 347 -7.33 2.97 3.58
C CYS A 347 -7.56 2.25 4.92
N GLY A 348 -6.50 1.99 5.70
CA GLY A 348 -6.53 1.15 6.90
C GLY A 348 -7.11 1.82 8.14
N ALA A 349 -7.07 3.15 8.21
CA ALA A 349 -7.57 3.91 9.36
C ALA A 349 -9.10 3.80 9.57
N ASN A 350 -9.86 3.39 8.56
CA ASN A 350 -11.32 3.26 8.64
C ASN A 350 -11.81 2.00 9.38
N ILE A 351 -10.92 1.10 9.80
CA ILE A 351 -11.29 -0.14 10.52
C ILE A 351 -11.52 0.13 12.03
N GLY A 352 -11.10 1.28 12.57
CA GLY A 352 -11.09 1.56 14.01
C GLY A 352 -12.25 2.37 14.60
N ASN A 353 -13.23 2.84 13.81
CA ASN A 353 -14.31 3.72 14.31
C ASN A 353 -15.71 3.08 14.29
N GLY A 354 -15.82 1.78 13.99
CA GLY A 354 -17.02 1.01 14.27
C GLY A 354 -16.88 0.37 15.66
N ASP A 355 -17.65 0.87 16.62
CA ASP A 355 -17.73 0.43 18.03
C ASP A 355 -16.62 0.94 18.97
N ARG A 356 -16.75 2.21 19.37
CA ARG A 356 -16.42 2.65 20.74
C ARG A 356 -17.70 2.94 21.51
#